data_AF-A0AAX3FM97-F1
#
_entry.id   AF-A0AAX3FM97-F1
#
_cell.length_a   1.000
_cell.length_b   1.000
_cell.length_c   1.000
_cell.angle_alpha   90.00
_cell.angle_beta   90.00
_cell.angle_gamma   90.00
#
_symmetry.space_group_name_H-M   'P 1'
#
loop_
_entity.id
_entity.type
_entity.pdbx_description
1 polymer ?
#
loop_
_entity_poly.entity_id
_entity_poly.type
_entity_poly.pdbx_seq_one_letter_code
_entity_poly.pdbx_strand_id
1 'polypeptide(L)'
;MVNKVFIPLFGLAIGASLLSGCTKMENFSTDKVLDDVTTTKDTAKIKITTNIHNVFAIPNHSCITLDEHKVKKVNTTFSRSITDDWAMWGKTESLLIKEYPEKTIGMNSISLEHASELKRILPNNVKSYSSYEYEVEANKPITFFIKTTKGTGLFAYLALFAKDSEELFSLSSSFIPEKGREYQLFVTLGESSSLISPSQRKTTYEYSFNLFDISQGTLNNQNKLMSKVNPCRKVK
;
A
#
# COMPACT_ATOMS: atom_id res chain seq x y z
N MET A 1 71.37 19.08 -30.60
CA MET A 1 70.14 18.82 -31.37
C MET A 1 69.26 17.91 -30.52
N VAL A 2 68.19 18.46 -29.93
CA VAL A 2 66.76 18.18 -30.26
C VAL A 2 66.42 16.70 -29.95
N ASN A 3 65.56 16.32 -28.99
CA ASN A 3 64.23 16.83 -28.67
C ASN A 3 63.83 16.42 -27.22
N LYS A 4 63.28 17.36 -26.43
CA LYS A 4 62.56 17.05 -25.18
C LYS A 4 61.10 16.80 -25.53
N VAL A 5 60.60 15.58 -25.31
CA VAL A 5 59.18 15.26 -25.44
C VAL A 5 58.46 15.70 -24.16
N PHE A 6 57.60 16.69 -24.32
CA PHE A 6 56.69 17.21 -23.32
C PHE A 6 55.44 16.30 -23.30
N ILE A 7 55.21 15.56 -22.23
CA ILE A 7 53.96 14.82 -22.01
C ILE A 7 53.12 15.66 -21.05
N PRO A 8 51.98 16.22 -21.46
CA PRO A 8 51.12 16.97 -20.55
C PRO A 8 50.45 15.99 -19.57
N LEU A 9 50.61 16.25 -18.26
CA LEU A 9 49.72 15.76 -17.21
C LEU A 9 48.32 16.34 -17.48
N PHE A 10 47.47 15.60 -18.17
CA PHE A 10 46.04 15.84 -18.18
C PHE A 10 45.31 14.51 -18.01
N GLY A 11 44.48 14.45 -16.96
CA GLY A 11 43.35 13.53 -16.92
C GLY A 11 43.57 12.28 -16.08
N LEU A 12 43.33 12.39 -14.76
CA LEU A 12 42.58 11.38 -14.02
C LEU A 12 42.16 11.93 -12.64
N ALA A 13 41.20 12.84 -12.66
CA ALA A 13 40.43 13.23 -11.49
C ALA A 13 38.93 13.18 -11.83
N ILE A 14 38.44 12.02 -12.24
CA ILE A 14 37.01 11.73 -12.33
C ILE A 14 36.80 10.27 -11.88
N GLY A 15 36.82 10.08 -10.57
CA GLY A 15 36.25 8.91 -9.90
C GLY A 15 35.22 9.43 -8.92
N ALA A 16 34.20 10.11 -9.46
CA ALA A 16 33.10 10.65 -8.70
C ALA A 16 32.51 9.53 -7.82
N SER A 17 32.44 9.82 -6.53
CA SER A 17 31.64 9.14 -5.54
C SER A 17 30.16 9.17 -5.95
N LEU A 18 29.79 8.40 -6.96
CA LEU A 18 28.41 8.01 -7.20
C LEU A 18 28.08 6.92 -6.17
N LEU A 19 28.03 7.35 -4.90
CA LEU A 19 27.15 6.73 -3.93
C LEU A 19 25.78 6.72 -4.62
N SER A 20 25.36 5.55 -5.06
CA SER A 20 24.00 5.26 -5.52
C SER A 20 23.05 5.70 -4.41
N GLY A 21 22.62 6.95 -4.45
CA GLY A 21 21.69 7.50 -3.48
C GLY A 21 20.38 6.74 -3.62
N CYS A 22 19.96 6.05 -2.57
CA CYS A 22 18.62 5.50 -2.49
C CYS A 22 17.60 6.58 -2.85
N THR A 23 16.55 6.19 -3.57
CA THR A 23 15.44 7.08 -3.89
C THR A 23 14.80 7.61 -2.61
N LYS A 24 14.14 8.78 -2.69
CA LYS A 24 13.38 9.33 -1.55
C LYS A 24 12.33 8.34 -1.04
N MET A 25 11.76 7.52 -1.92
CA MET A 25 10.82 6.47 -1.55
C MET A 25 11.48 5.33 -0.76
N GLU A 26 12.66 4.87 -1.18
CA GLU A 26 13.40 3.85 -0.47
C GLU A 26 13.73 4.29 0.95
N ASN A 27 14.20 5.54 1.11
CA ASN A 27 14.51 6.15 2.40
C ASN A 27 13.27 6.56 3.21
N PHE A 28 12.10 6.69 2.59
CA PHE A 28 10.87 7.06 3.28
C PHE A 28 10.45 5.94 4.24
N SER A 29 10.46 6.25 5.53
CA SER A 29 9.92 5.43 6.60
C SER A 29 9.10 6.32 7.54
N THR A 30 8.02 5.78 8.09
CA THR A 30 7.27 6.48 9.15
C THR A 30 6.85 5.46 10.20
N ASP A 31 7.17 5.77 11.45
CA ASP A 31 6.75 4.99 12.62
C ASP A 31 5.42 5.50 13.20
N LYS A 32 4.90 6.62 12.69
CA LYS A 32 3.66 7.22 13.18
C LYS A 32 2.46 6.45 12.67
N VAL A 33 1.64 5.95 13.57
CA VAL A 33 0.36 5.30 13.24
C VAL A 33 -0.73 6.35 13.04
N LEU A 34 -1.77 6.01 12.27
CA LEU A 34 -2.94 6.87 12.15
C LEU A 34 -3.67 6.95 13.50
N ASP A 35 -3.79 8.16 14.01
CA ASP A 35 -4.42 8.42 15.31
C ASP A 35 -5.94 8.54 15.16
N ASP A 36 -6.70 8.14 16.19
CA ASP A 36 -8.15 8.38 16.21
C ASP A 36 -8.46 9.84 16.44
N VAL A 37 -9.42 10.37 15.68
CA VAL A 37 -9.98 11.69 15.91
C VAL A 37 -10.95 11.61 17.07
N THR A 38 -10.51 12.01 18.27
CA THR A 38 -11.30 11.90 19.51
C THR A 38 -12.06 13.16 19.89
N THR A 39 -11.87 14.27 19.17
CA THR A 39 -12.21 15.62 19.65
C THR A 39 -13.30 16.34 18.86
N THR A 40 -13.76 15.81 17.71
CA THR A 40 -14.75 16.47 16.85
C THR A 40 -16.06 15.69 16.82
N LYS A 41 -17.20 16.40 16.68
CA LYS A 41 -18.52 15.77 16.43
C LYS A 41 -18.73 15.40 14.95
N ASP A 42 -17.73 15.66 14.11
CA ASP A 42 -17.77 15.51 12.65
C ASP A 42 -16.80 14.42 12.24
N THR A 43 -17.09 13.19 12.66
CA THR A 43 -16.26 12.02 12.39
C THR A 43 -17.00 11.00 11.52
N ALA A 44 -16.20 10.16 10.89
CA ALA A 44 -16.59 8.94 10.21
C ALA A 44 -15.67 7.82 10.70
N LYS A 45 -16.07 6.58 10.49
CA LYS A 45 -15.23 5.43 10.85
C LYS A 45 -14.75 4.70 9.61
N ILE A 46 -13.50 4.25 9.62
CA ILE A 46 -12.94 3.44 8.55
C ILE A 46 -12.28 2.19 9.12
N LYS A 47 -12.69 1.04 8.59
CA LYS A 47 -12.05 -0.26 8.79
C LYS A 47 -11.16 -0.55 7.59
N ILE A 48 -9.87 -0.72 7.82
CA ILE A 48 -8.89 -1.02 6.78
C ILE A 48 -8.56 -2.49 6.90
N THR A 49 -8.88 -3.28 5.89
CA THR A 49 -8.62 -4.72 5.84
C THR A 49 -7.59 -5.03 4.76
N THR A 50 -6.47 -5.64 5.12
CA THR A 50 -5.35 -5.78 4.18
C THR A 50 -4.49 -7.01 4.43
N ASN A 51 -3.86 -7.51 3.36
CA ASN A 51 -2.79 -8.51 3.42
C ASN A 51 -1.39 -7.89 3.15
N ILE A 52 -1.27 -6.57 3.23
CA ILE A 52 -0.06 -5.81 2.90
C ILE A 52 0.44 -5.04 4.13
N HIS A 53 1.70 -5.19 4.50
CA HIS A 53 2.29 -4.57 5.70
C HIS A 53 2.68 -3.07 5.58
N ASN A 54 2.68 -2.52 4.36
CA ASN A 54 3.11 -1.15 4.05
C ASN A 54 1.99 -0.31 3.42
N VAL A 55 0.84 -0.28 4.08
CA VAL A 55 -0.26 0.63 3.74
C VAL A 55 -0.14 1.89 4.58
N PHE A 56 -0.22 3.03 3.91
CA PHE A 56 -0.10 4.35 4.53
C PHE A 56 -1.34 5.20 4.21
N ALA A 57 -1.59 6.18 5.06
CA ALA A 57 -2.61 7.20 4.88
C ALA A 57 -2.05 8.60 5.10
N ILE A 58 -2.67 9.58 4.45
CA ILE A 58 -2.42 11.01 4.64
C ILE A 58 -3.77 11.66 4.93
N PRO A 59 -4.07 11.98 6.20
CA PRO A 59 -5.30 12.66 6.55
C PRO A 59 -5.30 14.09 5.98
N ASN A 60 -6.49 14.58 5.63
CA ASN A 60 -6.74 15.93 5.14
C ASN A 60 -5.98 16.31 3.86
N HIS A 61 -5.63 15.32 3.03
CA HIS A 61 -4.95 15.52 1.76
C HIS A 61 -5.56 14.65 0.66
N SER A 62 -5.61 15.19 -0.56
CA SER A 62 -6.05 14.52 -1.79
C SER A 62 -4.89 14.23 -2.76
N CYS A 63 -3.65 14.45 -2.32
CA CYS A 63 -2.41 14.21 -3.06
C CYS A 63 -1.39 13.51 -2.16
N ILE A 64 -0.39 12.85 -2.77
CA ILE A 64 0.65 12.16 -1.98
C ILE A 64 1.85 13.08 -1.73
N THR A 65 2.24 13.15 -0.46
CA THR A 65 3.50 13.77 -0.02
C THR A 65 4.31 12.76 0.79
N LEU A 66 5.63 12.79 0.67
CA LEU A 66 6.54 11.96 1.47
C LEU A 66 7.03 12.68 2.73
N ASP A 67 6.20 13.56 3.26
CA ASP A 67 6.45 14.27 4.51
C ASP A 67 6.09 13.37 5.69
N GLU A 68 7.10 12.87 6.42
CA GLU A 68 6.96 11.97 7.57
C GLU A 68 6.09 12.57 8.71
N HIS A 69 5.88 13.89 8.72
CA HIS A 69 4.97 14.52 9.67
C HIS A 69 3.50 14.36 9.29
N LYS A 70 3.21 14.17 7.99
CA LYS A 70 1.85 14.07 7.44
C LYS A 70 1.43 12.63 7.16
N VAL A 71 2.38 11.77 6.80
CA VAL A 71 2.09 10.38 6.48
C VAL A 71 2.00 9.52 7.74
N LYS A 72 0.94 8.72 7.81
CA LYS A 72 0.66 7.79 8.90
C LYS A 72 0.58 6.36 8.39
N LYS A 73 1.16 5.41 9.11
CA LYS A 73 1.02 3.97 8.87
C LYS A 73 -0.36 3.53 9.34
N VAL A 74 -1.07 2.75 8.52
CA VAL A 74 -2.43 2.25 8.86
C VAL A 74 -2.48 0.74 9.09
N ASN A 75 -1.46 0.01 8.65
CA ASN A 75 -1.27 -1.39 9.03
C ASN A 75 0.14 -1.56 9.61
N THR A 76 0.24 -2.05 10.85
CA THR A 76 1.52 -2.31 11.54
C THR A 76 1.94 -3.78 11.53
N THR A 77 1.05 -4.69 11.16
CA THR A 77 1.24 -6.14 11.31
C THR A 77 1.30 -6.82 9.94
N PHE A 78 2.21 -7.79 9.79
CA PHE A 78 2.20 -8.67 8.63
C PHE A 78 0.99 -9.61 8.72
N SER A 79 0.32 -9.89 7.59
CA SER A 79 -0.71 -10.94 7.57
C SER A 79 -0.06 -12.25 8.03
N ARG A 80 -0.55 -12.84 9.12
CA ARG A 80 0.01 -14.09 9.67
C ARG A 80 -0.11 -15.19 8.63
N SER A 81 0.95 -15.97 8.43
CA SER A 81 0.87 -17.17 7.60
C SER A 81 -0.06 -18.17 8.30
N ILE A 82 -1.04 -18.71 7.57
CA ILE A 82 -1.95 -19.74 8.09
C ILE A 82 -1.22 -21.07 8.36
N THR A 83 0.04 -21.17 7.94
CA THR A 83 0.89 -22.35 8.13
C THR A 83 1.32 -22.60 9.57
N ASP A 84 1.03 -21.72 10.53
CA ASP A 84 1.49 -21.92 11.91
C ASP A 84 0.46 -22.68 12.78
N ASP A 85 -0.83 -22.67 12.42
CA ASP A 85 -1.88 -23.39 13.16
C ASP A 85 -2.14 -24.81 12.62
N TRP A 86 -1.82 -25.10 11.35
CA TRP A 86 -2.19 -26.37 10.70
C TRP A 86 -1.25 -27.55 11.03
N ALA A 87 -0.03 -27.28 11.48
CA ALA A 87 1.01 -28.30 11.61
C ALA A 87 0.78 -29.28 12.78
N MET A 88 -0.18 -29.02 13.66
CA MET A 88 -0.41 -29.86 14.85
C MET A 88 -1.61 -30.82 14.78
N TRP A 89 -2.60 -30.60 13.92
CA TRP A 89 -3.80 -31.45 13.91
C TRP A 89 -4.34 -31.64 12.49
N GLY A 90 -4.09 -32.82 11.92
CA GLY A 90 -4.41 -33.21 10.54
C GLY A 90 -5.91 -33.25 10.22
N LYS A 91 -6.57 -32.10 10.24
CA LYS A 91 -7.94 -31.93 9.77
C LYS A 91 -7.94 -31.16 8.45
N THR A 92 -8.60 -31.76 7.46
CA THR A 92 -9.09 -31.17 6.21
C THR A 92 -10.21 -30.17 6.50
N GLU A 93 -9.95 -29.17 7.35
CA GLU A 93 -10.84 -28.01 7.45
C GLU A 93 -10.50 -27.10 6.27
N SER A 94 -11.54 -26.67 5.55
CA SER A 94 -11.46 -25.81 4.37
C SER A 94 -10.42 -24.70 4.53
N LEU A 95 -9.82 -24.25 3.42
CA LEU A 95 -8.98 -23.05 3.33
C LEU A 95 -9.76 -21.78 3.78
N LEU A 96 -10.03 -21.67 5.08
CA LEU A 96 -10.80 -20.60 5.71
C LEU A 96 -9.98 -19.32 5.61
N ILE A 97 -10.62 -18.28 5.11
CA ILE A 97 -10.06 -16.95 5.09
C ILE A 97 -10.15 -16.41 6.52
N LYS A 98 -9.04 -15.98 7.11
CA LYS A 98 -8.98 -15.45 8.47
C LYS A 98 -8.77 -13.95 8.46
N GLU A 99 -9.52 -13.25 9.31
CA GLU A 99 -9.29 -11.86 9.67
C GLU A 99 -8.67 -11.79 11.06
N TYR A 100 -7.60 -11.02 11.20
CA TYR A 100 -6.95 -10.72 12.47
C TYR A 100 -7.21 -9.24 12.81
N PRO A 101 -8.19 -8.94 13.67
CA PRO A 101 -8.42 -7.58 14.13
C PRO A 101 -7.30 -7.16 15.08
N GLU A 102 -6.51 -6.18 14.66
CA GLU A 102 -5.37 -5.66 15.41
C GLU A 102 -5.77 -4.42 16.23
N LYS A 103 -6.76 -3.66 15.75
CA LYS A 103 -7.38 -2.53 16.45
C LYS A 103 -8.88 -2.46 16.11
N THR A 104 -9.73 -2.35 17.12
CA THR A 104 -11.19 -2.19 16.94
C THR A 104 -11.73 -1.03 17.79
N ILE A 105 -12.70 -0.32 17.25
CA ILE A 105 -13.50 0.72 17.91
C ILE A 105 -15.01 0.38 17.87
N GLY A 106 -15.35 -0.88 17.58
CA GLY A 106 -16.72 -1.37 17.50
C GLY A 106 -17.46 -0.92 16.25
N MET A 107 -16.81 -0.96 15.08
CA MET A 107 -17.51 -0.80 13.80
C MET A 107 -18.37 -2.04 13.48
N ASN A 108 -19.34 -1.87 12.58
CA ASN A 108 -19.95 -3.02 11.92
C ASN A 108 -18.86 -3.87 11.25
N SER A 109 -19.00 -5.19 11.29
CA SER A 109 -18.04 -6.11 10.67
C SER A 109 -18.73 -6.95 9.62
N ILE A 110 -18.11 -7.06 8.45
CA ILE A 110 -18.54 -7.99 7.42
C ILE A 110 -17.54 -9.13 7.34
N SER A 111 -18.05 -10.36 7.28
CA SER A 111 -17.21 -11.55 7.24
C SER A 111 -16.40 -11.61 5.94
N LEU A 112 -15.15 -12.06 6.04
CA LEU A 112 -14.29 -12.18 4.87
C LEU A 112 -14.74 -13.30 3.94
N GLU A 113 -15.46 -14.29 4.46
CA GLU A 113 -16.12 -15.33 3.68
C GLU A 113 -17.13 -14.70 2.71
N HIS A 114 -18.00 -13.83 3.22
CA HIS A 114 -18.97 -13.12 2.39
C HIS A 114 -18.29 -12.18 1.39
N ALA A 115 -17.23 -11.48 1.81
CA ALA A 115 -16.43 -10.65 0.90
C ALA A 115 -15.70 -11.48 -0.18
N SER A 116 -15.30 -12.73 0.11
CA SER A 116 -14.62 -13.62 -0.83
C SER A 116 -15.56 -14.22 -1.88
N GLU A 117 -16.83 -14.43 -1.56
CA GLU A 117 -17.84 -14.87 -2.52
C GLU A 117 -18.00 -13.83 -3.65
N LEU A 118 -17.81 -12.57 -3.30
CA LEU A 118 -17.70 -11.46 -4.25
C LEU A 118 -16.29 -11.47 -4.86
N LYS A 119 -16.05 -12.40 -5.80
CA LYS A 119 -14.79 -12.75 -6.50
C LYS A 119 -13.85 -11.62 -7.01
N ARG A 120 -14.18 -10.35 -6.75
CA ARG A 120 -13.45 -9.14 -7.13
C ARG A 120 -12.91 -8.33 -5.94
N ILE A 121 -13.26 -8.70 -4.71
CA ILE A 121 -12.83 -7.97 -3.50
C ILE A 121 -11.54 -8.57 -2.94
N LEU A 122 -11.50 -9.88 -2.78
CA LEU A 122 -10.41 -10.62 -2.15
C LEU A 122 -9.72 -11.55 -3.17
N PRO A 123 -8.39 -11.51 -3.32
CA PRO A 123 -7.67 -12.46 -4.16
C PRO A 123 -7.85 -13.90 -3.67
N ASN A 124 -8.15 -14.82 -4.58
CA ASN A 124 -8.43 -16.24 -4.25
C ASN A 124 -7.26 -16.95 -3.54
N ASN A 125 -6.02 -16.50 -3.80
CA ASN A 125 -4.78 -17.06 -3.30
C ASN A 125 -4.34 -16.47 -1.95
N VAL A 126 -5.10 -15.52 -1.40
CA VAL A 126 -4.80 -14.86 -0.12
C VAL A 126 -5.83 -15.30 0.91
N LYS A 127 -5.33 -15.75 2.07
CA LYS A 127 -6.16 -16.37 3.10
C LYS A 127 -6.09 -15.68 4.46
N SER A 128 -5.18 -14.73 4.66
CA SER A 128 -5.00 -14.02 5.92
C SER A 128 -4.99 -12.52 5.69
N TYR A 129 -5.74 -11.80 6.51
CA TYR A 129 -5.88 -10.36 6.46
C TYR A 129 -5.77 -9.79 7.88
N SER A 130 -5.11 -8.65 8.03
CA SER A 130 -5.17 -7.85 9.24
C SER A 130 -6.21 -6.74 9.07
N SER A 131 -6.91 -6.38 10.15
CA SER A 131 -7.84 -5.25 10.13
C SER A 131 -7.60 -4.26 11.27
N TYR A 132 -7.82 -2.99 10.94
CA TYR A 132 -7.67 -1.87 11.85
C TYR A 132 -8.83 -0.92 11.66
N GLU A 133 -9.43 -0.50 12.75
CA GLU A 133 -10.50 0.49 12.75
C GLU A 133 -9.97 1.83 13.27
N TYR A 134 -10.36 2.90 12.57
CA TYR A 134 -9.98 4.27 12.89
C TYR A 134 -11.19 5.18 12.84
N GLU A 135 -11.22 6.13 13.77
CA GLU A 135 -12.10 7.29 13.69
C GLU A 135 -11.37 8.42 12.96
N VAL A 136 -11.95 8.89 11.85
CA VAL A 136 -11.35 9.88 10.94
C VAL A 136 -12.24 11.11 10.79
N GLU A 137 -11.65 12.24 10.38
CA GLU A 137 -12.41 13.46 10.13
C GLU A 137 -13.38 13.27 8.95
N ALA A 138 -14.66 13.53 9.17
CA ALA A 138 -15.65 13.54 8.10
C ALA A 138 -15.48 14.78 7.21
N ASN A 139 -15.93 14.67 5.97
CA ASN A 139 -15.91 15.74 4.97
C ASN A 139 -14.52 16.29 4.63
N LYS A 140 -13.45 15.61 5.05
CA LYS A 140 -12.08 15.91 4.68
C LYS A 140 -11.45 14.73 3.93
N PRO A 141 -10.64 14.98 2.89
CA PRO A 141 -10.07 13.91 2.10
C PRO A 141 -9.06 13.11 2.93
N ILE A 142 -9.09 11.79 2.77
CA ILE A 142 -8.04 10.89 3.24
C ILE A 142 -7.44 10.19 2.02
N THR A 143 -6.12 10.20 1.90
CA THR A 143 -5.39 9.54 0.82
C THR A 143 -4.69 8.30 1.35
N PHE A 144 -4.95 7.14 0.75
CA PHE A 144 -4.25 5.89 1.01
C PHE A 144 -3.25 5.59 -0.11
N PHE A 145 -2.12 5.00 0.24
CA PHE A 145 -1.15 4.53 -0.75
C PHE A 145 -0.33 3.36 -0.22
N ILE A 146 0.28 2.63 -1.15
CA ILE A 146 1.18 1.50 -0.85
C ILE A 146 2.59 1.84 -1.34
N LYS A 147 3.59 1.60 -0.48
CA LYS A 147 5.00 1.63 -0.89
C LYS A 147 5.32 0.34 -1.66
N THR A 148 5.65 0.45 -2.93
CA THR A 148 6.10 -0.70 -3.72
C THR A 148 7.44 -1.19 -3.19
N THR A 149 7.51 -2.44 -2.74
CA THR A 149 8.77 -3.08 -2.30
C THR A 149 9.22 -4.21 -3.23
N LYS A 150 8.39 -4.62 -4.19
CA LYS A 150 8.67 -5.74 -5.09
C LYS A 150 8.58 -5.31 -6.56
N GLY A 151 9.73 -5.25 -7.19
CA GLY A 151 9.92 -5.23 -8.63
C GLY A 151 11.29 -5.82 -8.93
N THR A 152 11.38 -7.14 -9.08
CA THR A 152 12.56 -7.76 -9.70
C THR A 152 12.28 -7.93 -11.18
N GLY A 153 13.13 -7.34 -12.04
CA GLY A 153 13.05 -7.44 -13.49
C GLY A 153 12.71 -6.12 -14.20
N LEU A 154 12.48 -6.21 -15.52
CA LEU A 154 12.38 -5.09 -16.48
C LEU A 154 11.41 -3.96 -16.06
N PHE A 155 10.41 -4.22 -15.22
CA PHE A 155 9.51 -3.18 -14.67
C PHE A 155 10.17 -2.24 -13.67
N ALA A 156 11.13 -2.71 -12.87
CA ALA A 156 11.98 -1.84 -12.05
C ALA A 156 12.98 -1.05 -12.91
N TYR A 157 13.35 -1.60 -14.07
CA TYR A 157 14.22 -0.95 -15.04
C TYR A 157 13.48 0.11 -15.88
N LEU A 158 12.20 -0.09 -16.17
CA LEU A 158 11.35 0.91 -16.83
C LEU A 158 11.04 2.10 -15.90
N ALA A 159 10.89 1.86 -14.59
CA ALA A 159 10.78 2.91 -13.58
C ALA A 159 12.07 3.76 -13.44
N LEU A 160 13.23 3.26 -13.90
CA LEU A 160 14.48 4.02 -13.94
C LEU A 160 14.61 4.96 -15.16
N PHE A 161 13.78 4.79 -16.19
CA PHE A 161 13.81 5.61 -17.42
C PHE A 161 12.66 6.60 -17.54
N ALA A 162 11.73 6.61 -16.59
CA ALA A 162 10.80 7.71 -16.44
C ALA A 162 11.55 8.93 -15.89
N LYS A 163 11.76 9.91 -16.77
CA LYS A 163 12.57 11.11 -16.50
C LYS A 163 11.94 12.08 -15.49
N ASP A 164 10.75 11.75 -14.98
CA ASP A 164 10.04 12.49 -13.94
C ASP A 164 9.95 11.60 -12.69
N SER A 165 10.76 11.89 -11.68
CA SER A 165 10.95 11.12 -10.43
C SER A 165 9.76 11.19 -9.46
N GLU A 166 8.54 11.16 -9.98
CA GLU A 166 7.24 11.06 -9.29
C GLU A 166 6.80 9.60 -9.07
N GLU A 167 7.62 8.66 -9.55
CA GLU A 167 7.36 7.23 -9.58
C GLU A 167 7.95 6.51 -8.36
N LEU A 168 7.07 5.95 -7.52
CA LEU A 168 7.15 4.61 -6.91
C LEU A 168 6.02 4.39 -5.88
N PHE A 169 4.80 4.85 -6.19
CA PHE A 169 3.58 4.36 -5.54
C PHE A 169 3.01 3.24 -6.40
N SER A 170 2.79 2.03 -5.87
CA SER A 170 2.18 0.96 -6.69
C SER A 170 0.73 1.26 -6.98
N LEU A 171 0.05 1.84 -5.98
CA LEU A 171 -1.35 2.17 -6.03
C LEU A 171 -1.66 3.23 -4.98
N SER A 172 -2.51 4.18 -5.33
CA SER A 172 -2.96 5.25 -4.44
C SER A 172 -4.42 5.59 -4.72
N SER A 173 -5.14 5.96 -3.66
CA SER A 173 -6.49 6.47 -3.82
C SER A 173 -6.91 7.37 -2.67
N SER A 174 -7.77 8.34 -2.98
CA SER A 174 -8.37 9.24 -1.99
C SER A 174 -9.88 9.19 -2.08
N PHE A 175 -10.54 9.36 -0.95
CA PHE A 175 -11.96 9.64 -0.88
C PHE A 175 -12.26 10.59 0.28
N ILE A 176 -13.48 11.12 0.31
CA ILE A 176 -13.97 11.99 1.38
C ILE A 176 -15.06 11.20 2.14
N PRO A 177 -14.83 10.79 3.39
CA PRO A 177 -15.81 10.06 4.17
C PRO A 177 -16.92 11.01 4.65
N GLU A 178 -18.17 10.55 4.60
CA GLU A 178 -19.31 11.33 5.09
C GLU A 178 -19.51 11.15 6.60
N LYS A 179 -20.03 12.18 7.25
CA LYS A 179 -20.29 12.18 8.69
C LYS A 179 -21.21 11.04 9.11
N GLY A 180 -20.81 10.33 10.17
CA GLY A 180 -21.58 9.23 10.76
C GLY A 180 -21.65 7.97 9.91
N ARG A 181 -20.89 7.90 8.80
CA ARG A 181 -20.77 6.68 8.00
C ARG A 181 -19.63 5.80 8.51
N GLU A 182 -19.80 4.51 8.28
CA GLU A 182 -18.81 3.48 8.51
C GLU A 182 -18.39 2.88 7.16
N TYR A 183 -17.10 2.93 6.86
CA TYR A 183 -16.55 2.42 5.62
C TYR A 183 -15.61 1.23 5.87
N GLN A 184 -15.63 0.24 4.97
CA GLN A 184 -14.60 -0.80 4.91
C GLN A 184 -13.78 -0.63 3.63
N LEU A 185 -12.48 -0.41 3.81
CA LEU A 185 -11.50 -0.32 2.73
C LEU A 185 -10.68 -1.62 2.69
N PHE A 186 -10.86 -2.40 1.64
CA PHE A 186 -10.00 -3.54 1.33
C PHE A 186 -8.80 -3.08 0.51
N VAL A 187 -7.61 -3.34 1.03
CA VAL A 187 -6.34 -3.04 0.36
C VAL A 187 -5.62 -4.36 0.13
N THR A 188 -5.66 -4.89 -1.10
CA THR A 188 -5.22 -6.26 -1.35
C THR A 188 -4.08 -6.36 -2.36
N LEU A 189 -3.24 -7.38 -2.17
CA LEU A 189 -2.21 -7.81 -3.10
C LEU A 189 -2.49 -9.26 -3.50
N GLY A 190 -2.89 -9.48 -4.74
CA GLY A 190 -2.96 -10.78 -5.38
C GLY A 190 -1.65 -11.14 -6.09
N GLU A 191 -1.35 -12.43 -6.14
CA GLU A 191 -0.17 -12.95 -6.85
C GLU A 191 -0.61 -14.09 -7.76
N SER A 192 -0.34 -13.97 -9.05
CA SER A 192 -0.57 -15.05 -10.02
C SER A 192 0.75 -15.44 -10.67
N SER A 193 1.06 -16.73 -10.67
CA SER A 193 2.25 -17.25 -11.35
C SER A 193 1.83 -18.07 -12.56
N SER A 194 2.33 -17.70 -13.74
CA SER A 194 2.13 -18.45 -14.98
C SER A 194 3.46 -18.95 -15.52
N LEU A 195 3.45 -20.13 -16.14
CA LEU A 195 4.62 -20.66 -16.86
C LEU A 195 4.73 -19.94 -18.20
N ILE A 196 5.88 -19.32 -18.48
CA ILE A 196 6.20 -18.78 -19.81
C ILE A 196 6.94 -19.86 -20.62
N SER A 197 7.79 -20.64 -19.95
CA SER A 197 8.54 -21.76 -20.54
C SER A 197 8.89 -22.79 -19.43
N PRO A 198 9.41 -23.99 -19.77
CA PRO A 198 9.69 -25.03 -18.78
C PRO A 198 10.62 -24.61 -17.62
N SER A 199 11.47 -23.60 -17.84
CA SER A 199 12.40 -23.05 -16.84
C SER A 199 12.07 -21.61 -16.41
N GLN A 200 11.00 -20.99 -16.93
CA GLN A 200 10.66 -19.60 -16.63
C GLN A 200 9.22 -19.45 -16.18
N ARG A 201 9.07 -18.81 -15.01
CA ARG A 201 7.78 -18.39 -14.46
C ARG A 201 7.67 -16.88 -14.52
N LYS A 202 6.49 -16.39 -14.89
CA LYS A 202 6.09 -14.99 -14.70
C LYS A 202 5.25 -14.91 -13.43
N THR A 203 5.65 -14.10 -12.48
CA THR A 203 4.79 -13.71 -11.36
C THR A 203 4.21 -12.33 -11.65
N THR A 204 2.89 -12.23 -11.64
CA THR A 204 2.14 -10.99 -11.80
C THR A 204 1.54 -10.62 -10.45
N TYR A 205 1.78 -9.39 -10.03
CA TYR A 205 1.26 -8.81 -8.81
C TYR A 205 0.07 -7.90 -9.15
N GLU A 206 -1.05 -8.06 -8.47
CA GLU A 206 -2.26 -7.25 -8.65
C GLU A 206 -2.59 -6.54 -7.34
N TYR A 207 -2.53 -5.21 -7.34
CA TYR A 207 -2.90 -4.39 -6.19
C TYR A 207 -4.32 -3.83 -6.40
N SER A 208 -5.14 -3.80 -5.35
CA SER A 208 -6.47 -3.20 -5.43
C SER A 208 -6.86 -2.43 -4.17
N PHE A 209 -7.68 -1.39 -4.39
CA PHE A 209 -8.47 -0.72 -3.36
C PHE A 209 -9.95 -0.96 -3.66
N ASN A 210 -10.69 -1.49 -2.69
CA ASN A 210 -12.14 -1.59 -2.78
C ASN A 210 -12.78 -0.97 -1.53
N LEU A 211 -13.62 0.04 -1.72
CA LEU A 211 -14.31 0.78 -0.67
C LEU A 211 -15.78 0.39 -0.61
N PHE A 212 -16.26 0.10 0.59
CA PHE A 212 -17.65 -0.21 0.86
C PHE A 212 -18.18 0.68 1.98
N ASP A 213 -19.44 1.12 1.87
CA ASP A 213 -20.22 1.62 2.99
C ASP A 213 -20.82 0.40 3.71
N ILE A 214 -20.56 0.28 5.01
CA ILE A 214 -21.01 -0.80 5.88
C ILE A 214 -21.88 -0.29 7.03
N SER A 215 -22.32 0.97 6.98
CA SER A 215 -23.12 1.62 8.04
C SER A 215 -24.42 0.87 8.35
N GLN A 216 -24.95 0.13 7.37
CA GLN A 216 -26.19 -0.66 7.47
C GLN A 216 -25.91 -2.17 7.65
N GLY A 217 -24.69 -2.57 7.98
CA GLY A 217 -24.30 -3.98 8.15
C GLY A 217 -24.26 -4.79 6.84
N THR A 218 -24.23 -4.13 5.68
CA THR A 218 -24.19 -4.76 4.34
C THR A 218 -23.08 -4.14 3.49
N LEU A 219 -22.53 -4.89 2.53
CA LEU A 219 -21.52 -4.37 1.60
C LEU A 219 -22.19 -3.54 0.50
N ASN A 220 -22.13 -2.22 0.63
CA ASN A 220 -22.53 -1.33 -0.46
C ASN A 220 -21.29 -0.76 -1.16
N ASN A 221 -21.06 -1.12 -2.42
CA ASN A 221 -19.87 -0.70 -3.16
C ASN A 221 -19.83 0.82 -3.38
N GLN A 222 -18.76 1.46 -2.91
CA GLN A 222 -18.51 2.89 -3.01
C GLN A 222 -17.22 3.22 -3.79
N ASN A 223 -16.73 2.31 -4.63
CA ASN A 223 -15.52 2.54 -5.44
C ASN A 223 -15.62 3.81 -6.33
N LYS A 224 -16.84 4.25 -6.67
CA LYS A 224 -17.06 5.51 -7.40
C LYS A 224 -16.67 6.78 -6.61
N LEU A 225 -16.60 6.71 -5.28
CA LEU A 225 -16.16 7.81 -4.42
C LEU A 225 -14.62 7.91 -4.37
N MET A 226 -13.93 6.86 -4.83
CA MET A 226 -12.48 6.79 -4.84
C MET A 226 -11.93 7.47 -6.08
N SER A 227 -10.95 8.34 -5.87
CA SER A 227 -10.19 9.00 -6.95
C SER A 227 -8.76 8.49 -6.97
N LYS A 228 -8.17 8.33 -8.16
CA LYS A 228 -6.73 8.07 -8.30
C LYS A 228 -5.96 9.34 -7.89
N VAL A 229 -4.83 9.16 -7.21
CA VAL A 229 -4.10 10.28 -6.62
C VAL A 229 -2.70 10.43 -7.23
N ASN A 230 -2.32 11.68 -7.49
CA ASN A 230 -0.98 12.05 -7.95
C ASN A 230 -0.14 12.64 -6.80
N PRO A 231 1.20 12.72 -6.95
CA PRO A 231 2.05 13.45 -6.01
C PRO A 231 1.64 14.91 -5.89
N CYS A 232 1.82 15.50 -4.72
CA CYS A 232 1.55 16.92 -4.50
C CYS A 232 2.55 17.77 -5.32
N ARG A 233 2.04 18.66 -6.17
CA ARG A 233 2.89 19.64 -6.87
C ARG A 233 3.46 20.63 -5.87
N LYS A 234 4.77 20.84 -5.90
CA LYS A 234 5.38 21.97 -5.20
C LYS A 234 4.92 23.25 -5.87
N VAL A 235 4.16 24.08 -5.16
CA VAL A 235 3.93 25.46 -5.58
C VAL A 235 5.29 26.15 -5.49
N LYS A 236 5.79 26.63 -6.64
CA LYS A 236 7.02 27.41 -6.72
C LYS A 236 6.78 28.83 -6.24
#